data_AF-A0A523D3J4-F1
#
_entry.id   AF-A0A523D3J4-F1
#
_cell.length_a   1.000
_cell.length_b   1.000
_cell.length_c   1.000
_cell.angle_alpha   90.00
_cell.angle_beta   90.00
_cell.angle_gamma   90.00
#
_symmetry.space_group_name_H-M   'P 1'
#
loop_
_entity.id
_entity.type
_entity.pdbx_description
1 polymer ?
#
loop_
_entity_poly.entity_id
_entity_poly.type
_entity_poly.pdbx_seq_one_letter_code
_entity_poly.pdbx_strand_id
1 'polypeptide(L)' 'MDIVKNPKIDWLGMKWIFVSISLILMVIAGVSVMLGGLNLGVDFTGGTLVHVKFKDEPQLERIRE' A
#
# COMPACT_ATOMS: atom_id res chain seq x y z
N MET A 1 0.10 -34.99 -7.12
CA MET A 1 1.50 -35.28 -6.80
C MET A 1 1.86 -34.39 -5.63
N ASP A 2 2.16 -34.94 -4.46
CA ASP A 2 2.57 -34.14 -3.29
C ASP A 2 4.00 -33.66 -3.50
N ILE A 3 4.15 -32.38 -3.87
CA ILE A 3 5.42 -31.80 -4.33
C ILE A 3 6.41 -31.63 -3.17
N VAL A 4 5.94 -31.56 -1.91
CA VAL A 4 6.78 -31.40 -0.73
C VAL A 4 6.36 -32.40 0.35
N LYS A 5 7.10 -33.51 0.47
CA LYS A 5 6.95 -34.46 1.58
C LYS A 5 7.86 -34.06 2.74
N ASN A 6 7.26 -33.65 3.86
CA ASN A 6 7.92 -33.37 5.15
C ASN A 6 9.13 -32.42 5.10
N PRO A 7 8.91 -31.11 4.89
CA PRO A 7 9.99 -30.12 4.99
C PRO A 7 10.48 -30.00 6.44
N LYS A 8 11.77 -30.29 6.67
CA LYS A 8 12.45 -30.09 7.97
C LYS A 8 13.07 -28.69 8.02
N ILE A 9 12.24 -27.65 8.15
CA ILE A 9 12.70 -26.26 8.30
C ILE A 9 12.39 -25.80 9.72
N ASP A 10 13.38 -25.23 10.40
CA ASP A 10 13.22 -24.68 11.75
C ASP A 10 12.72 -23.23 11.70
N TRP A 11 11.42 -23.09 11.44
CA TRP A 11 10.75 -21.79 11.41
C TRP A 11 10.81 -21.05 12.75
N LEU A 12 10.78 -21.78 13.86
CA LEU A 12 10.84 -21.18 15.19
C LEU A 12 12.25 -20.66 15.50
N GLY A 13 13.30 -21.38 15.08
CA GLY A 13 14.68 -20.92 15.20
C GLY A 13 14.95 -19.64 14.40
N MET A 14 14.33 -19.51 13.22
CA MET A 14 14.48 -18.32 12.36
C MET A 14 13.56 -17.15 12.72
N LYS A 15 12.66 -17.29 13.72
CA LYS A 15 11.62 -16.29 14.01
C LYS A 15 12.17 -14.87 14.18
N TRP A 16 13.33 -14.73 14.82
CA TRP A 16 13.92 -13.41 15.09
C TRP A 16 14.43 -12.71 13.83
N ILE A 17 14.82 -13.46 12.79
CA ILE A 17 15.19 -12.89 11.49
C ILE A 17 13.94 -12.28 10.85
N PHE A 18 12.85 -13.04 10.78
CA PHE A 18 11.59 -12.56 10.19
C PHE A 18 10.97 -11.40 10.98
N VAL A 19 11.01 -11.46 12.31
CA VAL A 19 10.56 -10.37 13.18
C VAL A 19 11.39 -9.11 12.95
N SER A 20 12.72 -9.24 12.89
CA SER A 20 13.61 -8.09 12.66
C SER A 20 13.37 -7.44 11.30
N ILE A 21 13.27 -8.23 10.23
CA ILE A 21 12.97 -7.72 8.88
C ILE A 21 11.61 -7.02 8.86
N SER A 22 10.59 -7.62 9.47
CA SER A 22 9.24 -7.04 9.53
C SER A 22 9.25 -5.71 10.31
N LEU A 23 9.97 -5.64 11.42
CA LEU A 23 10.09 -4.43 12.23
C LEU A 23 10.79 -3.31 11.45
N ILE A 24 11.88 -3.63 10.74
CA ILE A 24 12.59 -2.67 9.88
C ILE A 24 11.66 -2.12 8.80
N LEU A 25 10.93 -3.00 8.10
CA LEU A 25 9.97 -2.58 7.07
C LEU A 25 8.86 -1.70 7.65
N MET A 26 8.36 -2.03 8.84
CA MET A 26 7.35 -1.23 9.52
C MET A 26 7.87 0.18 9.86
N VAL A 27 9.11 0.29 10.35
CA VAL A 27 9.75 1.58 10.63
C VAL A 27 9.93 2.39 9.34
N ILE A 28 10.43 1.77 8.27
CA ILE A 28 10.60 2.43 6.97
C ILE A 28 9.26 2.95 6.45
N ALA A 29 8.20 2.14 6.52
CA ALA A 29 6.86 2.55 6.13
C ALA A 29 6.36 3.74 6.97
N GLY A 30 6.55 3.69 8.29
CA GLY A 30 6.20 4.79 9.19
C GLY A 30 6.93 6.09 8.85
N VAL A 31 8.25 6.02 8.66
CA VAL A 31 9.07 7.18 8.26
C VAL A 31 8.63 7.72 6.89
N SER A 32 8.33 6.86 5.93
CA SER A 32 7.85 7.26 4.60
C SER A 32 6.55 8.04 4.70
N VAL A 33 5.61 7.61 5.55
CA VAL A 33 4.34 8.31 5.76
C VAL A 33 4.56 9.65 6.48
N MET A 34 5.45 9.70 7.48
CA MET A 34 5.76 10.94 8.20
C MET A 34 6.38 12.01 7.29
N LEU A 35 7.27 11.61 6.37
CA LEU A 35 7.95 12.54 5.46
C LEU A 35 7.11 12.87 4.22
N GLY A 36 6.40 11.89 3.65
CA GLY A 36 5.61 12.06 2.44
C GLY A 36 4.19 12.59 2.68
N GLY A 37 3.71 12.54 3.92
CA GLY A 37 2.33 12.84 4.26
C GLY A 37 1.36 11.75 3.79
N LEU A 38 0.06 12.04 3.96
CA LEU A 38 -1.03 11.18 3.51
C LEU A 38 -1.81 11.89 2.41
N ASN A 39 -2.20 11.16 1.36
CA ASN A 39 -3.16 11.62 0.36
C ASN A 39 -4.58 11.58 0.95
N LEU A 40 -4.85 12.53 1.85
CA LEU A 40 -6.14 12.62 2.53
C LEU A 40 -7.24 13.01 1.53
N GLY A 41 -8.33 12.24 1.53
CA GLY A 41 -9.51 12.52 0.71
C GLY A 41 -10.42 13.60 1.30
N VAL A 42 -11.49 13.93 0.58
CA VAL A 42 -12.46 14.97 0.96
C VAL A 42 -13.09 14.75 2.34
N ASP A 43 -13.18 13.50 2.80
CA ASP A 43 -13.70 13.15 4.13
C ASP A 43 -12.83 13.69 5.28
N PHE A 44 -11.54 13.95 5.03
CA PHE A 44 -10.57 14.36 6.04
C PHE A 44 -10.07 15.80 5.85
N THR A 45 -10.08 16.33 4.62
CA THR A 45 -9.63 17.70 4.31
C THR A 45 -10.79 18.67 4.06
N GLY A 46 -12.01 18.16 3.90
CA GLY A 46 -13.10 18.91 3.30
C GLY A 46 -12.88 19.13 1.79
N GLY A 47 -13.91 19.63 1.12
CA GLY A 47 -13.92 19.87 -0.32
C GLY A 47 -15.13 19.23 -1.01
N THR A 48 -15.09 19.22 -2.35
CA THR A 48 -16.18 18.70 -3.18
C THR A 48 -15.66 17.56 -4.05
N LEU A 49 -16.29 16.39 -3.95
CA LEU A 49 -16.07 15.26 -4.84
C LEU A 49 -17.15 15.28 -5.93
N VAL A 50 -16.74 15.30 -7.21
CA VAL A 50 -17.66 15.30 -8.35
C VAL A 50 -17.47 14.03 -9.16
N HIS A 51 -18.55 13.26 -9.35
CA HIS A 51 -18.58 12.11 -10.25
C HIS A 51 -19.14 12.54 -11.61
N VAL A 52 -18.30 12.48 -12.65
CA VAL A 52 -18.70 12.82 -14.02
C VAL A 52 -18.70 11.57 -14.88
N LYS A 53 -19.75 11.39 -15.68
CA LYS A 53 -19.87 10.28 -16.64
C LYS A 53 -19.82 10.83 -18.06
N PHE A 54 -18.89 10.30 -18.86
CA PHE A 54 -18.74 10.68 -20.27
C PHE A 54 -19.37 9.63 -21.17
N LYS A 55 -19.90 10.08 -22.32
CA LYS A 55 -20.43 9.18 -23.35
C LYS A 55 -19.31 8.56 -24.20
N ASP A 56 -18.30 9.36 -24.52
CA ASP A 56 -17.15 9.01 -25.33
C ASP A 56 -15.86 9.27 -24.53
N GLU A 57 -14.72 8.76 -25.00
CA GLU A 57 -13.42 8.94 -24.33
C GLU A 57 -13.08 10.43 -24.22
N PRO A 58 -12.96 10.98 -22.99
CA PRO A 58 -12.77 12.41 -22.84
C PRO A 58 -11.30 12.81 -22.98
N GLN A 59 -11.07 14.01 -23.52
CA GLN A 59 -9.74 14.63 -23.51
C GLN A 59 -9.42 15.14 -22.11
N LEU A 60 -8.40 14.57 -21.47
CA LEU A 60 -8.04 14.86 -20.08
C LEU A 60 -7.61 16.31 -19.86
N GLU A 61 -6.95 16.93 -20.85
CA GLU A 61 -6.51 18.32 -20.79
C GLU A 61 -7.70 19.26 -20.61
N ARG A 62 -8.81 19.02 -21.34
CA ARG A 62 -10.03 19.85 -21.23
C ARG A 62 -10.80 19.65 -19.94
N ILE A 63 -10.56 18.55 -19.21
CA ILE A 63 -11.21 18.29 -17.91
C ILE A 63 -10.45 18.98 -16.77
N ARG A 64 -9.14 19.17 -16.93
CA ARG A 64 -8.25 19.71 -15.88
C ARG A 64 -8.15 21.23 -15.89
N GLU A 65 -8.49 21.90 -17.01
CA GLU A 65 -8.68 23.36 -17.11
C GLU A 65 -10.04 23.79 -16.56
#